data_AF-A0A2N6NYW5-F1
#
_entry.id   AF-A0A2N6NYW5-F1
#
_cell.length_a   1.000
_cell.length_b   1.000
_cell.length_c   1.000
_cell.angle_alpha   90.00
_cell.angle_beta   90.00
_cell.angle_gamma   90.00
#
_symmetry.space_group_name_H-M   'P 1'
#
loop_
_entity.id
_entity.type
_entity.pdbx_description
1 polymer ?
#
loop_
_entity_poly.entity_id
_entity_poly.type
_entity_poly.pdbx_seq_one_letter_code
_entity_poly.pdbx_strand_id
1 'polypeptide(L)'
;MINSIPCLLSRKQHFHTDLPVEITTNVKSGDNELHVSLPSLSQNEVEYDYFVGVEIVTTQKYASVWRAINTKPRSSADATRDAIKHRYRLHDTDEVALLSSTWKVSICDPISSKMCDTPVRGIDCKHFECFDLENWLQTRPLKPGASQTEPCLVDCWACPICGDDARPNQLRICDYFSDVVKQLREASNSEMRTIVISENAEWQPLVEISYYQKQESPSGGHLHQSQQAAKKVEVIEILDD
;
A
#
# COMPACT_ATOMS: atom_id res chain seq x y z
N MET A 1 33.23 -8.58 13.01
CA MET A 1 34.28 -7.84 12.27
C MET A 1 34.69 -8.69 11.09
N ILE A 2 35.01 -8.07 9.96
CA ILE A 2 35.53 -8.75 8.77
C ILE A 2 36.87 -8.08 8.42
N ASN A 3 37.94 -8.86 8.27
CA ASN A 3 39.29 -8.34 8.01
C ASN A 3 39.71 -7.20 8.96
N SER A 4 39.47 -7.38 10.26
CA SER A 4 39.71 -6.39 11.32
C SER A 4 38.88 -5.09 11.23
N ILE A 5 37.93 -4.99 10.29
CA ILE A 5 37.03 -3.85 10.18
C ILE A 5 35.73 -4.15 10.95
N PRO A 6 35.30 -3.27 11.88
CA PRO A 6 34.01 -3.40 12.56
C PRO A 6 32.86 -3.34 11.55
N CYS A 7 31.91 -4.26 11.72
CA CYS A 7 30.67 -4.24 10.94
C CYS A 7 29.56 -3.67 11.81
N LEU A 8 28.74 -2.77 11.25
CA LEU A 8 27.60 -2.21 11.96
C LEU A 8 26.46 -3.23 11.99
N LEU A 9 26.00 -3.56 13.18
CA LEU A 9 24.82 -4.40 13.39
C LEU A 9 23.59 -3.49 13.42
N SER A 10 22.74 -3.56 12.40
CA SER A 10 21.47 -2.85 12.38
C SER A 10 20.47 -3.56 13.30
N ARG A 11 20.36 -3.09 14.54
CA ARG A 11 19.33 -3.53 15.50
C ARG A 11 18.10 -2.65 15.38
N LYS A 12 16.91 -3.24 15.20
CA LYS A 12 15.65 -2.48 15.36
C LYS A 12 15.38 -2.23 16.84
N GLN A 13 14.93 -1.02 17.17
CA GLN A 13 14.70 -0.58 18.56
C GLN A 13 13.51 -1.28 19.24
N HIS A 14 12.61 -1.92 18.48
CA HIS A 14 11.55 -2.76 19.01
C HIS A 14 11.31 -4.00 18.15
N PHE A 15 11.19 -5.14 18.84
CA PHE A 15 10.64 -6.45 18.49
C PHE A 15 10.83 -7.00 17.05
N HIS A 16 11.66 -8.05 17.01
CA HIS A 16 11.71 -9.13 16.00
C HIS A 16 12.29 -8.78 14.62
N THR A 17 13.60 -8.61 14.53
CA THR A 17 14.52 -9.32 13.59
C THR A 17 15.88 -8.64 13.64
N ASP A 18 16.93 -9.39 13.97
CA ASP A 18 18.29 -8.97 13.64
C ASP A 18 18.41 -8.96 12.11
N LEU A 19 18.86 -7.84 11.54
CA LEU A 19 19.08 -7.75 10.10
C LEU A 19 20.46 -8.35 9.75
N PRO A 20 20.59 -9.04 8.61
CA PRO A 20 21.89 -9.49 8.13
C PRO A 20 22.88 -8.33 8.02
N VAL A 21 24.12 -8.59 8.41
CA VAL A 21 25.22 -7.62 8.31
C VAL A 21 25.74 -7.57 6.89
N GLU A 22 25.75 -6.38 6.30
CA GLU A 22 26.39 -6.13 5.01
C GLU A 22 27.91 -6.07 5.17
N ILE A 23 28.64 -6.91 4.43
CA ILE A 23 30.11 -7.01 4.49
C ILE A 23 30.79 -6.83 3.12
N THR A 24 30.02 -6.64 2.03
CA THR A 24 30.53 -6.65 0.65
C THR A 24 31.74 -5.72 0.45
N THR A 25 31.71 -4.52 1.04
CA THR A 25 32.78 -3.52 0.88
C THR A 25 34.09 -3.87 1.59
N ASN A 26 34.08 -4.86 2.46
CA ASN A 26 35.21 -5.18 3.33
C ASN A 26 35.83 -6.54 2.99
N VAL A 27 35.25 -7.28 2.03
CA VAL A 27 35.81 -8.52 1.49
C VAL A 27 36.98 -8.18 0.54
N LYS A 28 38.05 -8.97 0.60
CA LYS A 28 39.24 -8.85 -0.25
C LYS A 28 39.48 -10.13 -1.05
N SER A 29 40.29 -10.05 -2.10
CA SER A 29 40.73 -11.24 -2.84
C SER A 29 41.56 -12.17 -1.95
N GLY A 30 41.30 -13.47 -2.05
CA GLY A 30 41.96 -14.49 -1.22
C GLY A 30 41.24 -14.69 0.12
N ASP A 31 42.02 -15.02 1.16
CA ASP A 31 41.45 -15.41 2.44
C ASP A 31 40.93 -14.21 3.23
N ASN A 32 39.71 -14.36 3.75
CA ASN A 32 39.01 -13.37 4.57
C ASN A 32 38.79 -13.93 5.97
N GLU A 33 38.90 -13.08 6.99
CA GLU A 33 38.75 -13.48 8.39
C GLU A 33 37.51 -12.83 9.01
N LEU A 34 36.58 -13.66 9.48
CA LEU A 34 35.37 -13.24 10.20
C LEU A 34 35.56 -13.48 11.70
N HIS A 35 35.56 -12.39 12.48
CA HIS A 35 35.61 -12.46 13.94
C HIS A 35 34.26 -12.05 14.53
N VAL A 36 33.62 -12.96 15.27
CA VAL A 36 32.33 -12.76 15.94
C VAL A 36 32.55 -12.69 17.44
N SER A 37 32.15 -11.58 18.07
CA SER A 37 32.21 -11.40 19.52
C SER A 37 30.80 -11.51 20.10
N LEU A 38 30.58 -12.48 20.98
CA LEU A 38 29.32 -12.67 21.69
C LEU A 38 29.45 -12.15 23.12
N PRO A 39 28.38 -11.62 23.73
CA PRO A 39 28.39 -11.24 25.14
C PRO A 39 28.64 -12.47 26.03
N SER A 40 29.30 -12.26 27.17
CA SER A 40 29.47 -13.31 28.16
C SER A 40 28.11 -13.65 28.76
N LEU A 41 27.66 -14.89 28.62
CA LEU A 41 26.47 -15.39 29.31
C LEU A 41 26.73 -15.44 30.82
N SER A 42 25.71 -15.09 31.61
CA SER A 42 25.75 -15.25 33.07
C SER A 42 25.60 -16.73 33.45
N GLN A 43 26.06 -17.11 34.65
CA GLN A 43 26.08 -18.51 35.12
C GLN A 43 24.71 -19.23 35.15
N ASN A 44 23.60 -18.50 34.95
CA ASN A 44 22.23 -19.02 34.97
C ASN A 44 21.53 -18.98 33.59
N GLU A 45 22.24 -18.64 32.51
CA GLU A 45 21.67 -18.63 31.16
C GLU A 45 21.87 -19.97 30.46
N VAL A 46 20.85 -20.39 29.71
CA VAL A 46 20.85 -21.61 28.90
C VAL A 46 21.97 -21.53 27.87
N GLU A 47 22.73 -22.61 27.68
CA GLU A 47 23.71 -22.74 26.62
C GLU A 47 22.99 -22.75 25.26
N TYR A 48 23.37 -21.84 24.36
CA TYR A 48 22.82 -21.75 23.01
C TYR A 48 23.88 -22.10 21.98
N ASP A 49 23.51 -22.95 21.02
CA ASP A 49 24.28 -23.12 19.79
C ASP A 49 24.03 -21.92 18.86
N TYR A 50 25.12 -21.27 18.44
CA TYR A 50 25.07 -20.18 17.48
C TYR A 50 25.55 -20.67 16.11
N PHE A 51 24.78 -20.34 15.08
CA PHE A 51 25.13 -20.60 13.69
C PHE A 51 25.36 -19.28 12.96
N VAL A 52 26.37 -19.25 12.09
CA VAL A 52 26.68 -18.10 11.24
C VAL A 52 26.60 -18.53 9.79
N GLY A 53 25.77 -17.83 9.02
CA GLY A 53 25.70 -17.96 7.57
C GLY A 53 26.32 -16.76 6.87
N VAL A 54 27.06 -17.01 5.78
CA VAL A 54 27.53 -15.97 4.86
C VAL A 54 26.89 -16.24 3.51
N GLU A 55 26.12 -15.28 3.02
CA GLU A 55 25.36 -15.43 1.78
C GLU A 55 25.84 -14.42 0.73
N ILE A 56 25.90 -14.87 -0.52
CA ILE A 56 26.09 -13.98 -1.67
C ILE A 56 24.72 -13.72 -2.28
N VAL A 57 24.26 -12.48 -2.19
CA VAL A 57 22.97 -12.07 -2.74
C VAL A 57 23.14 -11.41 -4.10
N THR A 58 22.27 -11.74 -5.04
CA THR A 58 22.18 -11.05 -6.34
C THR A 58 21.10 -9.99 -6.27
N THR A 59 21.46 -8.74 -6.54
CA THR A 59 20.50 -7.63 -6.56
C THR A 59 20.06 -7.31 -7.99
N GLN A 60 18.83 -6.82 -8.13
CA GLN A 60 18.32 -6.30 -9.40
C GLN A 60 18.19 -4.79 -9.32
N LYS A 61 18.72 -4.10 -10.33
CA LYS A 61 18.54 -2.65 -10.45
C LYS A 61 17.09 -2.32 -10.78
N TYR A 62 16.63 -1.17 -10.29
CA TYR A 62 15.31 -0.60 -10.58
C TYR A 62 14.89 -0.77 -12.05
N ALA A 63 15.71 -0.28 -12.99
CA ALA A 63 15.41 -0.33 -14.42
C ALA A 63 15.22 -1.75 -14.97
N SER A 64 15.89 -2.75 -14.40
CA SER A 64 15.73 -4.15 -14.80
C SER A 64 14.41 -4.72 -14.28
N VAL A 65 14.08 -4.42 -13.02
CA VAL A 65 12.81 -4.82 -12.40
C VAL A 65 11.62 -4.18 -13.13
N TRP A 66 11.68 -2.87 -13.35
CA TRP A 66 10.64 -2.12 -14.06
C TRP A 66 10.43 -2.67 -15.48
N ARG A 67 11.52 -2.93 -16.23
CA ARG A 67 11.44 -3.53 -17.56
C ARG A 67 10.80 -4.92 -17.51
N ALA A 68 11.23 -5.77 -16.59
CA ALA A 68 10.69 -7.12 -16.43
C ALA A 68 9.18 -7.10 -16.12
N ILE A 69 8.68 -6.11 -15.39
CA ILE A 69 7.23 -5.97 -15.15
C ILE A 69 6.51 -5.51 -16.41
N ASN A 70 7.07 -4.51 -17.12
CA ASN A 70 6.45 -3.95 -18.33
C ASN A 70 6.44 -4.92 -19.52
N THR A 71 7.36 -5.88 -19.58
CA THR A 71 7.41 -6.88 -20.65
C THR A 71 6.66 -8.17 -20.34
N LYS A 72 6.17 -8.35 -19.10
CA LYS A 72 5.36 -9.51 -18.73
C LYS A 72 3.97 -9.44 -19.36
N PRO A 73 3.28 -10.59 -19.47
CA PRO A 73 1.86 -10.61 -19.79
C PRO A 73 1.10 -9.67 -18.84
N ARG A 74 0.19 -8.89 -19.39
CA ARG A 74 -0.67 -7.96 -18.66
C ARG A 74 -1.97 -8.68 -18.29
N SER A 75 -2.65 -8.20 -17.25
CA SER A 75 -4.02 -8.63 -16.99
C SER A 75 -4.91 -7.92 -18.00
N SER A 76 -5.37 -8.67 -19.01
CA SER A 76 -6.17 -8.10 -20.09
C SER A 76 -7.45 -7.47 -19.55
N ALA A 77 -7.97 -6.51 -20.31
CA ALA A 77 -9.19 -5.82 -19.92
C ALA A 77 -10.37 -6.81 -19.83
N ASP A 78 -10.45 -7.77 -20.76
CA ASP A 78 -11.50 -8.80 -20.78
C ASP A 78 -11.40 -9.77 -19.60
N ALA A 79 -10.19 -10.18 -19.20
CA ALA A 79 -10.01 -11.01 -18.01
C ALA A 79 -10.53 -10.30 -16.74
N THR A 80 -10.35 -8.98 -16.66
CA THR A 80 -10.89 -8.17 -15.56
C THR A 80 -12.41 -8.04 -15.64
N ARG A 81 -12.97 -7.84 -16.84
CA ARG A 81 -14.43 -7.81 -17.05
C ARG A 81 -15.09 -9.12 -16.66
N ASP A 82 -14.49 -10.24 -17.03
CA ASP A 82 -15.00 -11.57 -16.69
C ASP A 82 -14.95 -11.82 -15.17
N ALA A 83 -13.87 -11.39 -14.51
CA ALA A 83 -13.76 -11.46 -13.05
C ALA A 83 -14.82 -10.61 -12.34
N ILE A 84 -15.10 -9.40 -12.83
CA ILE A 84 -16.18 -8.53 -12.33
C ILE A 84 -17.53 -9.23 -12.48
N LYS A 85 -17.88 -9.65 -13.70
CA LYS A 85 -19.13 -10.37 -14.01
C LYS A 85 -19.30 -11.62 -13.16
N HIS A 86 -18.23 -12.39 -12.99
CA HIS A 86 -18.25 -13.59 -12.16
C HIS A 86 -18.57 -13.27 -10.71
N ARG A 87 -17.92 -12.25 -10.12
CA ARG A 87 -18.18 -11.88 -8.73
C ARG A 87 -19.61 -11.37 -8.53
N TYR A 88 -20.16 -10.65 -9.50
CA TYR A 88 -21.56 -10.23 -9.45
C TYR A 88 -22.54 -11.42 -9.39
N ARG A 89 -22.30 -12.45 -10.21
CA ARG A 89 -23.12 -13.67 -10.20
C ARG A 89 -23.07 -14.40 -8.86
N LEU A 90 -21.92 -14.41 -8.18
CA LEU A 90 -21.80 -15.01 -6.83
C LEU A 90 -22.59 -14.23 -5.77
N HIS A 91 -22.72 -12.92 -5.95
CA HIS A 91 -23.45 -12.07 -5.00
C HIS A 91 -24.98 -12.14 -5.17
N ASP A 92 -25.45 -12.54 -6.36
CA ASP A 92 -26.88 -12.71 -6.66
C ASP A 92 -27.44 -14.03 -6.08
N THR A 93 -26.58 -15.01 -5.79
CA THR A 93 -26.99 -16.29 -5.18
C THR A 93 -27.17 -16.23 -3.65
N ASP A 94 -26.68 -15.17 -3.00
CA ASP A 94 -26.94 -14.91 -1.58
C ASP A 94 -28.20 -14.04 -1.47
N GLU A 95 -29.32 -14.60 -1.00
CA GLU A 95 -30.67 -14.00 -0.97
C GLU A 95 -30.85 -12.73 -0.08
N VAL A 96 -29.79 -11.95 0.16
CA VAL A 96 -29.80 -10.73 0.99
C VAL A 96 -29.04 -9.58 0.32
N ALA A 97 -29.43 -9.18 -0.90
CA ALA A 97 -28.82 -8.03 -1.57
C ALA A 97 -29.85 -7.11 -2.28
N LEU A 98 -30.90 -6.71 -1.57
CA LEU A 98 -31.67 -5.51 -1.93
C LEU A 98 -30.92 -4.30 -1.39
N LEU A 99 -30.16 -3.61 -2.26
CA LEU A 99 -29.85 -2.17 -2.31
C LEU A 99 -28.42 -1.91 -2.89
N SER A 100 -28.39 -1.36 -4.11
CA SER A 100 -27.26 -0.95 -4.95
C SER A 100 -26.31 -2.04 -5.46
N SER A 101 -26.61 -2.58 -6.64
CA SER A 101 -25.84 -3.57 -7.42
C SER A 101 -24.56 -3.01 -8.07
N THR A 102 -23.92 -2.01 -7.47
CA THR A 102 -22.77 -1.34 -8.09
C THR A 102 -21.53 -1.37 -7.19
N TRP A 103 -20.38 -1.74 -7.77
CA TRP A 103 -19.11 -1.80 -7.06
C TRP A 103 -18.37 -0.50 -7.17
N LYS A 104 -18.12 0.13 -6.02
CA LYS A 104 -17.27 1.31 -5.94
C LYS A 104 -15.81 0.88 -5.85
N VAL A 105 -14.97 1.41 -6.73
CA VAL A 105 -13.54 1.08 -6.79
C VAL A 105 -12.72 2.37 -6.87
N SER A 106 -11.73 2.51 -5.99
CA SER A 106 -10.74 3.59 -6.07
C SER A 106 -9.82 3.37 -7.27
N ILE A 107 -9.52 4.43 -8.01
CA ILE A 107 -8.50 4.45 -9.07
C ILE A 107 -7.19 5.10 -8.60
N CYS A 108 -7.15 5.49 -7.33
CA CYS A 108 -6.01 6.14 -6.73
C CYS A 108 -5.09 5.15 -6.03
N ASP A 109 -3.80 5.40 -6.19
CA ASP A 109 -2.74 4.68 -5.53
C ASP A 109 -2.77 4.93 -4.01
N PRO A 110 -2.78 3.88 -3.18
CA PRO A 110 -2.88 4.02 -1.72
C PRO A 110 -1.66 4.71 -1.09
N ILE A 111 -0.54 4.83 -1.80
CA ILE A 111 0.70 5.43 -1.29
C ILE A 111 0.73 6.94 -1.54
N SER A 112 0.45 7.36 -2.77
CA SER A 112 0.49 8.77 -3.18
C SER A 112 -0.86 9.48 -3.08
N SER A 113 -1.96 8.73 -2.94
CA SER A 113 -3.34 9.22 -3.05
C SER A 113 -3.66 9.90 -4.38
N LYS A 114 -2.84 9.67 -5.41
CA LYS A 114 -3.04 10.18 -6.78
C LYS A 114 -3.60 9.09 -7.68
N MET A 115 -4.27 9.48 -8.76
CA MET A 115 -4.71 8.53 -9.79
C MET A 115 -3.50 7.75 -10.31
N CYS A 116 -3.59 6.42 -10.39
CA CYS A 116 -2.47 5.58 -10.81
C CYS A 116 -2.04 5.96 -12.24
N ASP A 117 -0.74 6.05 -12.50
CA ASP A 117 -0.22 6.23 -13.85
C ASP A 117 -0.09 4.87 -14.55
N THR A 118 0.46 3.88 -13.82
CA THR A 118 0.56 2.49 -14.28
C THR A 118 -0.11 1.58 -13.25
N PRO A 119 -1.42 1.31 -13.39
CA PRO A 119 -2.17 0.51 -12.42
C PRO A 119 -1.72 -0.96 -12.45
N VAL A 120 -1.18 -1.43 -11.32
CA VAL A 120 -0.76 -2.81 -11.10
C VAL A 120 -1.48 -3.44 -9.93
N ARG A 121 -1.55 -4.77 -9.94
CA ARG A 121 -1.91 -5.60 -8.79
C ARG A 121 -1.20 -6.94 -8.83
N GLY A 122 -1.16 -7.65 -7.70
CA GLY A 122 -0.66 -9.02 -7.64
C GLY A 122 -1.57 -9.98 -8.42
N ILE A 123 -1.00 -11.07 -8.95
CA ILE A 123 -1.76 -12.11 -9.67
C ILE A 123 -2.84 -12.72 -8.77
N ASP A 124 -2.51 -12.95 -7.50
CA ASP A 124 -3.39 -13.64 -6.56
C ASP A 124 -4.36 -12.72 -5.80
N CYS A 125 -4.14 -11.40 -5.89
CA CYS A 125 -4.98 -10.39 -5.26
C CYS A 125 -6.45 -10.56 -5.67
N LYS A 126 -7.34 -10.61 -4.67
CA LYS A 126 -8.78 -10.73 -4.90
C LYS A 126 -9.49 -9.38 -5.01
N HIS A 127 -8.90 -8.28 -4.55
CA HIS A 127 -9.47 -6.94 -4.78
C HIS A 127 -9.37 -6.53 -6.26
N PHE A 128 -10.18 -5.54 -6.69
CA PHE A 128 -10.11 -5.00 -8.06
C PHE A 128 -9.25 -3.75 -8.14
N GLU A 129 -9.15 -3.01 -7.04
CA GLU A 129 -8.30 -1.84 -6.86
C GLU A 129 -6.88 -2.14 -7.33
N CYS A 130 -6.25 -1.15 -7.96
CA CYS A 130 -4.85 -1.20 -8.36
C CYS A 130 -4.06 -0.18 -7.54
N PHE A 131 -2.75 -0.38 -7.46
CA PHE A 131 -1.79 0.59 -6.95
C PHE A 131 -0.81 0.98 -8.05
N ASP A 132 -0.09 2.08 -7.89
CA ASP A 132 0.79 2.58 -8.93
C ASP A 132 2.15 1.88 -8.93
N LEU A 133 2.60 1.44 -10.11
CA LEU A 133 3.86 0.70 -10.26
C LEU A 133 5.09 1.49 -9.82
N GLU A 134 5.20 2.76 -10.23
CA GLU A 134 6.38 3.59 -9.92
C GLU A 134 6.43 3.83 -8.42
N ASN A 135 5.33 4.29 -7.83
CA ASN A 135 5.25 4.51 -6.39
C ASN A 135 5.52 3.23 -5.61
N TRP A 136 4.98 2.09 -6.05
CA TRP A 136 5.21 0.80 -5.39
C TRP A 136 6.68 0.43 -5.33
N LEU A 137 7.40 0.56 -6.45
CA LEU A 137 8.82 0.21 -6.52
C LEU A 137 9.72 1.22 -5.78
N GLN A 138 9.43 2.52 -5.85
CA GLN A 138 10.26 3.58 -5.25
C GLN A 138 10.13 3.68 -3.74
N THR A 139 8.98 3.29 -3.18
CA THR A 139 8.70 3.43 -1.74
C THR A 139 9.09 2.22 -0.90
N ARG A 140 9.75 1.22 -1.49
CA ARG A 140 10.16 0.04 -0.72
C ARG A 140 11.21 0.44 0.33
N PRO A 141 11.00 0.08 1.60
CA PRO A 141 11.88 0.52 2.68
C PRO A 141 13.27 -0.09 2.52
N LEU A 142 14.28 0.77 2.70
CA LEU A 142 15.68 0.36 2.81
C LEU A 142 16.00 0.01 4.27
N LYS A 143 17.08 -0.73 4.49
CA LYS A 143 17.60 -0.94 5.84
C LYS A 143 18.08 0.41 6.42
N PRO A 144 17.95 0.64 7.73
CA PRO A 144 18.54 1.81 8.36
C PRO A 144 20.06 1.83 8.12
N GLY A 145 20.59 2.96 7.64
CA GLY A 145 22.01 3.09 7.29
C GLY A 145 22.43 2.35 6.02
N ALA A 146 21.48 1.86 5.22
CA ALA A 146 21.76 1.17 3.98
C ALA A 146 22.63 2.01 3.04
N SER A 147 23.64 1.36 2.46
CA SER A 147 24.38 1.95 1.36
C SER A 147 23.53 2.00 0.09
N GLN A 148 23.89 2.86 -0.87
CA GLN A 148 23.21 2.95 -2.17
C GLN A 148 23.22 1.63 -2.98
N THR A 149 24.10 0.69 -2.63
CA THR A 149 24.23 -0.61 -3.30
C THR A 149 23.41 -1.71 -2.63
N GLU A 150 22.87 -1.45 -1.44
CA GLU A 150 22.12 -2.44 -0.67
C GLU A 150 20.66 -2.52 -1.15
N PRO A 151 20.09 -3.73 -1.32
CA PRO A 151 18.71 -3.86 -1.76
C PRO A 151 17.72 -3.45 -0.66
N CYS A 152 16.48 -3.18 -1.07
CA CYS A 152 15.37 -2.99 -0.14
C CYS A 152 15.08 -4.24 0.69
N LEU A 153 14.34 -4.08 1.79
CA LEU A 153 13.92 -5.19 2.64
C LEU A 153 13.08 -6.22 1.87
N VAL A 154 13.45 -7.50 1.99
CA VAL A 154 12.83 -8.63 1.26
C VAL A 154 11.40 -8.93 1.73
N ASP A 155 11.06 -8.59 2.96
CA ASP A 155 9.75 -8.90 3.54
C ASP A 155 8.73 -7.75 3.39
N CYS A 156 9.08 -6.69 2.66
CA CYS A 156 8.23 -5.51 2.51
C CYS A 156 7.44 -5.48 1.20
N TRP A 157 7.15 -6.65 0.64
CA TRP A 157 6.45 -6.81 -0.66
C TRP A 157 5.02 -7.34 -0.53
N ALA A 158 4.38 -7.18 0.63
CA ALA A 158 2.96 -7.45 0.82
C ALA A 158 2.11 -6.37 0.16
N CYS A 159 1.06 -6.75 -0.57
CA CYS A 159 0.15 -5.86 -1.27
C CYS A 159 -0.39 -4.78 -0.31
N PRO A 160 -0.35 -3.48 -0.68
CA PRO A 160 -0.79 -2.40 0.20
C PRO A 160 -2.31 -2.39 0.43
N ILE A 161 -3.08 -3.23 -0.27
CA ILE A 161 -4.54 -3.30 -0.21
C ILE A 161 -5.00 -4.53 0.56
N CYS A 162 -4.47 -5.73 0.26
CA CYS A 162 -4.90 -6.98 0.88
C CYS A 162 -3.83 -7.75 1.65
N GLY A 163 -2.56 -7.33 1.61
CA GLY A 163 -1.45 -8.05 2.25
C GLY A 163 -0.92 -9.28 1.51
N ASP A 164 -1.55 -9.72 0.41
CA ASP A 164 -1.06 -10.84 -0.42
C ASP A 164 0.30 -10.53 -1.08
N ASP A 165 0.96 -11.54 -1.67
CA ASP A 165 2.25 -11.38 -2.33
C ASP A 165 2.20 -10.39 -3.52
N ALA A 166 2.91 -9.28 -3.40
CA ALA A 166 3.07 -8.24 -4.41
C ALA A 166 4.55 -8.01 -4.79
N ARG A 167 5.38 -9.06 -4.69
CA ARG A 167 6.76 -9.05 -5.21
C ARG A 167 6.77 -8.73 -6.72
N PRO A 168 7.86 -8.16 -7.27
CA PRO A 168 7.94 -7.79 -8.68
C PRO A 168 7.61 -8.89 -9.70
N ASN A 169 7.79 -10.16 -9.33
CA ASN A 169 7.39 -11.30 -10.16
C ASN A 169 5.88 -11.56 -10.18
N GLN A 170 5.17 -11.21 -9.11
CA GLN A 170 3.73 -11.34 -8.97
C GLN A 170 2.94 -10.15 -9.49
N LEU A 171 3.57 -9.02 -9.82
CA LEU A 171 2.85 -7.87 -10.33
C LEU A 171 2.42 -8.05 -11.79
N ARG A 172 1.21 -7.59 -12.10
CA ARG A 172 0.66 -7.50 -13.45
C ARG A 172 0.03 -6.13 -13.64
N ILE A 173 0.30 -5.50 -14.78
CA ILE A 173 -0.38 -4.27 -15.17
C ILE A 173 -1.79 -4.62 -15.62
N CYS A 174 -2.78 -3.88 -15.15
CA CYS A 174 -4.19 -4.14 -15.45
C CYS A 174 -4.66 -3.23 -16.59
N ASP A 175 -5.00 -3.82 -17.74
CA ASP A 175 -5.42 -3.08 -18.92
C ASP A 175 -6.78 -2.41 -18.73
N TYR A 176 -7.72 -3.07 -18.03
CA TYR A 176 -9.03 -2.46 -17.74
C TYR A 176 -8.88 -1.14 -16.98
N PHE A 177 -8.10 -1.12 -15.90
CA PHE A 177 -7.89 0.11 -15.13
C PHE A 177 -6.95 1.10 -15.84
N SER A 178 -6.03 0.62 -16.69
CA SER A 178 -5.23 1.51 -17.55
C SER A 178 -6.14 2.29 -18.51
N ASP A 179 -7.12 1.62 -19.12
CA ASP A 179 -8.10 2.23 -20.02
C ASP A 179 -9.02 3.22 -19.28
N VAL A 180 -9.53 2.84 -18.11
CA VAL A 180 -10.36 3.71 -17.25
C VAL A 180 -9.62 5.01 -16.93
N VAL A 181 -8.40 4.90 -16.41
CA VAL A 181 -7.57 6.04 -16.03
C VAL A 181 -7.27 6.93 -17.24
N LYS A 182 -6.94 6.33 -18.39
CA LYS A 182 -6.71 7.06 -19.64
C LYS A 182 -7.94 7.87 -20.05
N GLN A 183 -9.12 7.26 -20.07
CA GLN A 183 -10.38 7.91 -20.44
C GLN A 183 -10.74 9.05 -19.48
N LEU A 184 -10.51 8.88 -18.17
CA LEU A 184 -10.74 9.94 -17.19
C LEU A 184 -9.82 11.14 -17.39
N ARG A 185 -8.54 10.91 -17.72
CA ARG A 185 -7.59 11.99 -18.05
C ARG A 185 -7.99 12.73 -19.33
N GLU A 186 -8.40 12.00 -20.37
CA GLU A 186 -8.86 12.58 -21.64
C GLU A 186 -10.15 13.42 -21.45
N ALA A 187 -11.05 12.98 -20.57
CA ALA A 187 -12.27 13.70 -20.23
C ALA A 187 -12.07 14.89 -19.26
N SER A 188 -10.81 15.26 -18.94
CA SER A 188 -10.48 16.29 -17.93
C SER A 188 -11.06 16.03 -16.52
N ASN A 189 -11.36 14.77 -16.20
CA ASN A 189 -11.83 14.33 -14.89
C ASN A 189 -10.66 13.87 -14.01
N SER A 190 -9.57 14.65 -13.97
CA SER A 190 -8.34 14.32 -13.21
C SER A 190 -8.55 14.27 -11.70
N GLU A 191 -9.57 14.98 -11.20
CA GLU A 191 -9.93 14.98 -9.79
C GLU A 191 -10.77 13.76 -9.38
N MET A 192 -11.16 12.91 -10.34
CA MET A 192 -11.90 11.70 -9.99
C MET A 192 -11.01 10.76 -9.18
N ARG A 193 -11.55 10.23 -8.07
CA ARG A 193 -10.86 9.28 -7.18
C ARG A 193 -11.51 7.89 -7.19
N THR A 194 -12.80 7.82 -7.47
CA THR A 194 -13.62 6.61 -7.36
C THR A 194 -14.51 6.46 -8.59
N ILE A 195 -14.61 5.23 -9.08
CA ILE A 195 -15.57 4.86 -10.12
C ILE A 195 -16.59 3.87 -9.57
N VAL A 196 -17.73 3.82 -10.22
CA VAL A 196 -18.78 2.84 -9.98
C VAL A 196 -18.78 1.87 -11.15
N ILE A 197 -18.62 0.58 -10.89
CA ILE A 197 -18.64 -0.50 -11.88
C ILE A 197 -19.99 -1.21 -11.80
N SER A 198 -20.57 -1.55 -12.95
CA SER A 198 -21.82 -2.30 -13.08
C SER A 198 -21.59 -3.80 -13.28
N GLU A 199 -22.66 -4.59 -13.23
CA GLU A 199 -22.65 -6.03 -13.52
C GLU A 199 -22.07 -6.38 -14.89
N ASN A 200 -22.20 -5.47 -15.87
CA ASN A 200 -21.71 -5.64 -17.22
C ASN A 200 -20.23 -5.26 -17.37
N ALA A 201 -19.57 -4.89 -16.26
CA ALA A 201 -18.23 -4.33 -16.21
C ALA A 201 -18.07 -3.02 -17.00
N GLU A 202 -19.15 -2.25 -17.07
CA GLU A 202 -19.12 -0.85 -17.49
C GLU A 202 -18.87 0.02 -16.25
N TRP A 203 -18.25 1.17 -16.43
CA TRP A 203 -17.92 2.07 -15.33
C TRP A 203 -18.40 3.49 -15.57
N GLN A 204 -18.68 4.20 -14.48
CA GLN A 204 -19.02 5.62 -14.49
C GLN A 204 -18.28 6.34 -13.34
N PRO A 205 -17.90 7.62 -13.51
CA PRO A 205 -17.36 8.43 -12.42
C PRO A 205 -18.36 8.53 -11.26
N LEU A 206 -17.90 8.36 -10.02
CA LEU A 206 -18.74 8.60 -8.86
C LEU A 206 -18.83 10.11 -8.60
N VAL A 207 -19.90 10.77 -9.05
CA VAL A 207 -20.15 12.18 -8.71
C VAL A 207 -20.74 12.25 -7.30
N GLU A 208 -19.94 12.67 -6.33
CA GLU A 208 -20.46 13.00 -4.99
C GLU A 208 -21.30 14.28 -5.11
N ILE A 209 -22.62 14.14 -5.07
CA ILE A 209 -23.50 15.30 -4.96
C ILE A 209 -23.33 15.86 -3.54
N SER A 210 -22.58 16.94 -3.40
CA SER A 210 -22.52 17.71 -2.16
C SER A 210 -23.89 18.38 -1.95
N TYR A 211 -24.79 17.71 -1.22
CA TYR A 211 -26.04 18.31 -0.77
C TYR A 211 -25.78 19.31 0.36
N TYR A 212 -25.16 20.44 0.04
CA TYR A 212 -25.27 21.67 0.82
C TYR A 212 -26.22 22.62 0.10
N GLN A 213 -27.51 22.26 0.06
CA GLN A 213 -28.55 23.23 -0.26
C GLN A 213 -28.85 24.05 0.99
N LYS A 214 -28.23 25.23 1.03
CA LYS A 214 -28.63 26.36 1.87
C LYS A 214 -30.07 26.72 1.46
N GLN A 215 -31.06 26.39 2.29
CA GLN A 215 -32.40 26.92 2.09
C GLN A 215 -32.37 28.42 2.38
N GLU A 216 -32.30 29.23 1.33
CA GLU A 216 -32.73 30.62 1.36
C GLU A 216 -34.26 30.64 1.20
N SER A 217 -34.98 30.79 2.31
CA SER A 217 -36.40 31.11 2.31
C SER A 217 -36.58 32.63 2.23
N PRO A 218 -37.30 33.18 1.22
CA PRO A 218 -37.68 34.58 1.19
C PRO A 218 -38.98 34.76 1.98
N SER A 219 -38.97 35.53 3.07
CA SER A 219 -40.21 35.90 3.76
C SER A 219 -40.08 37.22 4.49
N GLY A 220 -40.68 38.25 3.89
CA GLY A 220 -41.04 39.50 4.55
C GLY A 220 -41.99 39.26 5.72
N GLY A 221 -41.90 40.12 6.73
CA GLY A 221 -42.43 39.88 8.07
C GLY A 221 -43.94 39.98 8.25
N HIS A 222 -44.40 39.47 9.40
CA HIS A 222 -45.16 40.24 10.38
C HIS A 222 -45.15 39.55 11.76
N LEU A 223 -45.24 40.38 12.81
CA LEU A 223 -44.97 40.11 14.22
C LEU A 223 -46.00 39.24 14.95
N HIS A 224 -45.53 38.38 15.86
CA HIS A 224 -46.09 38.32 17.22
C HIS A 224 -45.07 37.79 18.25
N GLN A 225 -44.91 38.53 19.34
CA GLN A 225 -44.05 38.24 20.49
C GLN A 225 -44.60 37.07 21.33
N SER A 226 -43.71 36.20 21.79
CA SER A 226 -43.83 35.59 23.12
C SER A 226 -42.44 35.20 23.64
N GLN A 227 -42.13 35.67 24.85
CA GLN A 227 -40.88 35.47 25.58
C GLN A 227 -40.84 34.06 26.18
N GLN A 228 -39.66 33.40 26.20
CA GLN A 228 -39.27 32.56 27.34
C GLN A 228 -37.76 32.26 27.41
N ALA A 229 -37.19 32.79 28.50
CA ALA A 229 -36.03 32.40 29.31
C ALA A 229 -34.87 31.54 28.73
N ALA A 230 -33.69 32.16 28.71
CA ALA A 230 -32.39 31.49 28.56
C ALA A 230 -32.03 30.66 29.81
N LYS A 231 -31.67 29.38 29.60
CA LYS A 231 -31.04 28.54 30.63
C LYS A 231 -29.53 28.73 30.61
N LYS A 232 -28.97 28.93 31.81
CA LYS A 232 -27.56 29.11 32.14
C LYS A 232 -26.82 27.77 32.04
N VAL A 233 -25.68 27.73 31.35
CA VAL A 233 -24.78 26.58 31.28
C VAL A 233 -23.67 26.79 32.31
N GLU A 234 -23.47 25.82 33.21
CA GLU A 234 -22.33 25.78 34.15
C GLU A 234 -21.16 25.02 33.53
N VAL A 235 -19.97 25.60 33.63
CA VAL A 235 -18.69 25.01 33.22
C VAL A 235 -18.02 24.47 34.48
N ILE A 236 -17.67 23.18 34.48
CA ILE A 236 -16.91 22.54 35.55
C ILE A 236 -15.49 22.34 35.01
N GLU A 237 -14.52 23.00 35.63
CA GLU A 237 -13.08 22.76 35.40
C GLU A 237 -12.63 21.57 36.26
N ILE A 238 -12.02 20.58 35.62
CA ILE A 238 -11.38 19.45 36.29
C ILE A 238 -9.88 19.78 36.38
N LEU A 239 -9.33 19.77 37.60
CA LEU A 239 -7.90 19.87 37.85
C LEU A 239 -7.31 18.45 37.91
N ASP A 240 -6.24 18.24 37.16
CA ASP A 240 -5.44 17.00 37.15
C ASP A 240 -4.52 16.96 38.39
N ASP A 241 -4.54 15.85 39.14
CA ASP A 241 -3.53 15.46 40.13
C ASP A 241 -2.50 14.49 39.50
#